data_AF-A0A957U4H4-F1
#
_entry.id   AF-A0A957U4H4-F1
#
_cell.length_a   1.000
_cell.length_b   1.000
_cell.length_c   1.000
_cell.angle_alpha   90.00
_cell.angle_beta   90.00
_cell.angle_gamma   90.00
#
_symmetry.space_group_name_H-M   'P 1'
#
loop_
_entity.id
_entity.type
_entity.pdbx_description
1 polymer ?
#
loop_
_entity_poly.entity_id
_entity_poly.type
_entity_poly.pdbx_seq_one_letter_code
_entity_poly.pdbx_strand_id
1 'polypeptide(L)'
;VWAVRNQVLNQNLIGRVPALYSALSDAVETDIGLVKTLQFARFALGLDPDQLYGMVVGPPEFMQEGWRDGMAVFVPDWGAVREGVQTIFTQPPFLDENTPVECLTTS
;
A
#
# COMPACT_ATOMS: atom_id res chain seq x y z
N VAL A 1 1.35 -4.06 -4.06
CA VAL A 1 1.71 -5.10 -3.06
C VAL A 1 1.08 -6.45 -3.36
N TRP A 2 -0.22 -6.54 -3.70
CA TRP A 2 -0.90 -7.80 -4.02
C TRP A 2 -0.25 -8.63 -5.14
N ALA A 3 0.11 -7.99 -6.26
CA ALA A 3 0.79 -8.68 -7.37
C ALA A 3 2.14 -9.31 -6.96
N VAL A 4 2.88 -8.63 -6.07
CA VAL A 4 4.16 -9.14 -5.53
C VAL A 4 3.92 -10.37 -4.66
N ARG A 5 2.87 -10.38 -3.83
CA ARG A 5 2.46 -11.57 -3.06
C ARG A 5 2.12 -12.74 -3.98
N ASN A 6 1.30 -12.51 -5.01
CA ASN A 6 0.91 -13.57 -5.95
C ASN A 6 2.13 -14.15 -6.67
N GLN A 7 3.11 -13.31 -7.02
CA GLN A 7 4.36 -13.78 -7.60
C GLN A 7 5.16 -14.67 -6.64
N VAL A 8 5.23 -14.33 -5.34
CA VAL A 8 5.89 -15.13 -4.31
C VAL A 8 5.22 -16.50 -4.12
N LEU A 9 3.87 -16.53 -4.13
CA LEU A 9 3.08 -17.77 -4.05
C LEU A 9 3.26 -18.65 -5.28
N ASN A 10 3.12 -18.08 -6.48
CA ASN A 10 3.20 -18.80 -7.74
C ASN A 10 4.58 -19.42 -7.99
N GLN A 11 5.64 -18.81 -7.45
CA GLN A 11 7.01 -19.29 -7.60
C GLN A 11 7.49 -20.13 -6.41
N ASN A 12 6.61 -20.48 -5.46
CA ASN A 12 6.93 -21.24 -4.24
C ASN A 12 8.15 -20.67 -3.48
N LEU A 13 8.26 -19.34 -3.42
CA LEU A 13 9.44 -18.67 -2.86
C LEU A 13 9.42 -18.61 -1.33
N ILE A 14 8.47 -19.27 -0.67
CA ILE A 14 8.32 -19.28 0.80
C ILE A 14 9.60 -19.79 1.48
N GLY A 15 10.19 -20.87 0.96
CA GLY A 15 11.46 -21.40 1.46
C GLY A 15 12.66 -20.50 1.15
N ARG A 16 12.51 -19.54 0.24
CA ARG A 16 13.55 -18.60 -0.21
C ARG A 16 13.43 -17.22 0.42
N VAL A 17 12.47 -16.99 1.32
CA VAL A 17 12.31 -15.69 2.01
C VAL A 17 13.61 -15.20 2.68
N PRO A 18 14.42 -16.04 3.36
CA PRO A 18 15.70 -15.58 3.89
C PRO A 18 16.68 -15.08 2.81
N ALA A 19 16.75 -15.77 1.67
CA ALA A 19 17.60 -15.37 0.55
C ALA A 19 17.07 -14.10 -0.14
N LEU A 20 15.75 -13.95 -0.27
CA LEU A 20 15.11 -12.74 -0.76
C LEU A 20 15.36 -11.55 0.16
N TYR A 21 15.29 -11.75 1.48
CA TYR A 21 15.61 -10.71 2.46
C TYR A 21 17.05 -10.25 2.31
N SER A 22 18.00 -11.18 2.21
CA SER A 22 19.41 -10.85 1.99
C SER A 22 19.67 -10.12 0.66
N ALA A 23 18.87 -10.39 -0.37
CA ALA A 23 19.01 -9.71 -1.66
C ALA A 23 18.36 -8.30 -1.65
N LEU A 24 17.35 -8.09 -0.81
CA LEU A 24 16.60 -6.83 -0.71
C LEU A 24 17.13 -5.91 0.40
N SER A 25 17.83 -6.45 1.40
CA SER A 25 18.32 -5.69 2.57
C SER A 25 19.22 -4.52 2.18
N ASP A 26 19.96 -4.67 1.09
CA ASP A 26 20.89 -3.65 0.61
C ASP A 26 20.19 -2.62 -0.29
N ALA A 27 18.99 -2.94 -0.80
CA ALA A 27 18.21 -2.10 -1.69
C ALA A 27 17.07 -1.34 -0.98
N VAL A 28 16.65 -1.80 0.20
CA VAL A 28 15.53 -1.26 0.97
C VAL A 28 15.98 -0.97 2.40
N GLU A 29 16.04 0.30 2.77
CA GLU A 29 16.31 0.70 4.15
C GLU A 29 15.05 0.53 5.01
N THR A 30 15.12 -0.36 6.01
CA THR A 30 14.01 -0.65 6.92
C THR A 30 14.54 -1.02 8.31
N ASP A 31 13.77 -0.69 9.35
CA ASP A 31 14.00 -1.10 10.74
C ASP A 31 13.47 -2.53 11.02
N ILE A 32 12.96 -3.22 10.01
CA ILE A 32 12.44 -4.58 10.11
C ILE A 32 13.59 -5.60 9.97
N GLY A 33 13.96 -6.22 11.10
CA GLY A 33 14.92 -7.34 11.12
C GLY A 33 14.38 -8.65 10.54
N LEU A 34 15.29 -9.56 10.14
CA LEU A 34 14.98 -10.84 9.47
C LEU A 34 13.86 -11.66 10.13
N VAL A 35 13.88 -11.81 11.47
CA VAL A 35 12.86 -12.61 12.19
C VAL A 35 11.47 -12.01 12.01
N LYS A 36 11.36 -10.68 12.08
CA LYS A 36 10.10 -9.97 11.89
C LYS A 36 9.64 -10.05 10.43
N THR A 37 10.57 -9.97 9.47
CA THR A 37 10.30 -10.22 8.05
C THR A 37 9.69 -11.60 7.82
N LEU A 38 10.25 -12.65 8.42
CA LEU A 38 9.72 -14.02 8.28
C LEU A 38 8.32 -14.16 8.87
N GLN A 39 8.05 -13.53 10.01
CA GLN A 39 6.71 -13.50 10.62
C GLN A 39 5.70 -12.80 9.70
N PHE A 40 6.05 -11.63 9.17
CA PHE A 40 5.20 -10.89 8.25
C PHE A 40 5.00 -11.61 6.92
N ALA A 41 6.03 -12.27 6.38
CA ALA A 41 5.89 -13.07 5.17
C ALA A 41 4.87 -14.20 5.37
N ARG A 42 4.97 -14.94 6.49
CA ARG A 42 3.99 -16.00 6.83
C ARG A 42 2.57 -15.45 7.00
N PHE A 43 2.43 -14.34 7.70
CA PHE A 43 1.14 -13.66 7.87
C PHE A 43 0.55 -13.25 6.52
N ALA A 44 1.33 -12.58 5.67
CA ALA A 44 0.90 -12.13 4.36
C ALA A 44 0.47 -13.28 3.44
N LEU A 45 1.12 -14.44 3.53
CA LEU A 45 0.73 -15.63 2.76
C LEU A 45 -0.65 -16.17 3.18
N GLY A 46 -1.03 -16.01 4.45
CA GLY A 46 -2.33 -16.44 4.98
C GLY A 46 -3.47 -15.44 4.79
N LEU A 47 -3.21 -14.25 4.25
CA LEU A 47 -4.26 -13.23 4.02
C LEU A 47 -5.22 -13.64 2.90
N ASP A 48 -6.51 -13.51 3.19
CA ASP A 48 -7.58 -13.63 2.20
C ASP A 48 -7.71 -12.33 1.39
N PRO A 49 -7.85 -12.38 0.05
CA PRO A 49 -8.15 -11.20 -0.76
C PRO A 49 -9.30 -10.34 -0.23
N ASP A 50 -10.34 -10.96 0.35
CA ASP A 50 -11.54 -10.28 0.86
C ASP A 50 -11.27 -9.48 2.14
N GLN A 51 -10.08 -9.64 2.74
CA GLN A 51 -9.63 -8.92 3.93
C GLN A 51 -8.64 -7.79 3.61
N LEU A 52 -8.44 -7.49 2.32
CA LEU A 52 -7.61 -6.38 1.91
C LEU A 52 -8.47 -5.15 1.68
N TYR A 53 -8.23 -4.13 2.49
CA TYR A 53 -8.86 -2.82 2.36
C TYR A 53 -7.80 -1.81 1.95
N GLY A 54 -8.18 -0.84 1.12
CA GLY A 54 -7.26 0.15 0.59
C GLY A 54 -7.95 1.50 0.48
N MET A 55 -7.18 2.55 0.72
CA MET A 55 -7.64 3.92 0.63
C MET A 55 -6.56 4.74 -0.07
N VAL A 56 -6.97 5.62 -0.98
CA VAL A 56 -6.09 6.57 -1.64
C VAL A 56 -6.26 7.92 -0.96
N VAL A 57 -5.18 8.43 -0.36
CA VAL A 57 -5.18 9.78 0.21
C VAL A 57 -4.84 10.76 -0.92
N GLY A 58 -5.87 11.35 -1.53
CA GLY A 58 -5.72 12.28 -2.64
C GLY A 58 -6.76 13.41 -2.64
N PRO A 59 -6.59 14.41 -3.53
CA PRO A 59 -7.58 15.44 -3.76
C PRO A 59 -8.83 14.89 -4.48
N PRO A 60 -10.01 15.52 -4.31
CA PRO A 60 -10.27 16.68 -3.46
C PRO A 60 -10.62 16.31 -2.00
N GLU A 61 -10.81 15.02 -1.71
CA GLU A 61 -11.40 14.53 -0.46
C GLU A 61 -10.47 14.69 0.75
N PHE A 62 -9.19 14.40 0.58
CA PHE A 62 -8.22 14.38 1.67
C PHE A 62 -7.16 15.47 1.59
N MET A 63 -7.05 16.13 0.43
CA MET A 63 -6.02 17.12 0.16
C MET A 63 -6.51 18.21 -0.79
N GLN A 64 -5.94 19.40 -0.66
CA GLN A 64 -6.17 20.51 -1.59
C GLN A 64 -4.85 20.96 -2.20
N GLU A 65 -4.89 21.43 -3.44
CA GLU A 65 -3.74 22.08 -4.05
C GLU A 65 -3.44 23.39 -3.33
N GLY A 66 -2.15 23.69 -3.15
CA GLY A 66 -1.67 24.89 -2.52
C GLY A 66 -0.31 25.31 -3.05
N TRP A 67 0.13 26.49 -2.65
CA TRP A 67 1.43 27.05 -3.02
C TRP A 67 2.23 27.37 -1.76
N ARG A 68 3.42 26.78 -1.61
CA ARG A 68 4.33 27.04 -0.47
C ARG A 68 5.78 27.01 -0.95
N ASP A 69 6.59 27.94 -0.45
CA ASP A 69 8.02 28.05 -0.75
C ASP A 69 8.35 28.00 -2.26
N GLY A 70 7.48 28.59 -3.10
CA GLY A 70 7.67 28.63 -4.55
C GLY A 70 7.31 27.33 -5.28
N MET A 71 6.63 26.40 -4.64
CA MET A 71 6.26 25.09 -5.19
C MET A 71 4.76 24.84 -5.08
N ALA A 72 4.21 24.11 -6.05
CA ALA A 72 2.89 23.51 -5.94
C ALA A 72 2.96 22.32 -4.97
N VAL A 73 2.08 22.31 -3.99
CA VAL A 73 2.03 21.30 -2.93
C VAL A 73 0.60 20.82 -2.72
N PHE A 74 0.43 19.56 -2.32
CA PHE A 74 -0.84 19.10 -1.76
C PHE A 74 -0.84 19.35 -0.26
N VAL A 75 -1.80 20.15 0.21
CA VAL A 75 -2.03 20.43 1.63
C VAL A 75 -3.07 19.45 2.14
N PRO A 76 -2.72 18.53 3.05
CA PRO A 76 -3.65 17.54 3.56
C PRO A 76 -4.64 18.13 4.58
N ASP A 77 -5.89 17.67 4.49
CA ASP A 77 -6.86 17.80 5.58
C ASP A 77 -6.67 16.63 6.55
N TRP A 78 -5.93 16.87 7.63
CA TRP A 78 -5.67 15.85 8.66
C TRP A 78 -6.93 15.41 9.42
N GLY A 79 -8.02 16.17 9.37
CA GLY A 79 -9.33 15.77 9.88
C GLY A 79 -9.90 14.64 9.03
N ALA A 80 -10.07 14.90 7.74
CA ALA A 80 -10.59 13.95 6.76
C ALA A 80 -9.73 12.69 6.66
N VAL A 81 -8.39 12.82 6.64
CA VAL A 81 -7.48 11.66 6.58
C VAL A 81 -7.69 10.74 7.78
N ARG A 82 -7.83 11.30 8.99
CA ARG A 82 -8.03 10.50 10.21
C ARG A 82 -9.33 9.72 10.16
N GLU A 83 -10.41 10.38 9.72
CA GLU A 83 -11.72 9.74 9.59
C GLU A 83 -11.69 8.62 8.53
N GLY A 84 -11.05 8.85 7.39
CA GLY A 84 -10.86 7.83 6.36
C GLY A 84 -10.07 6.63 6.88
N VAL A 85 -8.98 6.84 7.61
CA VAL A 85 -8.20 5.75 8.22
C VAL A 85 -9.03 4.95 9.23
N GLN A 86 -9.88 5.61 10.02
CA GLN A 86 -10.72 4.92 11.01
C GLN A 86 -11.82 4.07 10.37
N THR A 87 -12.27 4.45 9.19
CA THR A 87 -13.38 3.80 8.49
C THR A 87 -12.93 2.85 7.37
N ILE A 88 -11.63 2.73 7.08
CA ILE A 88 -11.09 1.92 5.98
C ILE A 88 -11.56 0.46 5.98
N PHE A 89 -11.74 -0.15 7.16
CA PHE A 89 -12.18 -1.54 7.29
C PHE A 89 -13.70 -1.73 7.13
N THR A 90 -14.44 -0.65 6.97
CA THR A 90 -15.90 -0.67 6.71
C THR A 90 -16.23 -0.55 5.23
N GLN A 91 -15.22 -0.26 4.39
CA GLN A 91 -15.36 -0.14 2.94
C GLN A 91 -15.30 -1.52 2.28
N PRO A 92 -15.75 -1.65 1.01
CA PRO A 92 -15.55 -2.88 0.25
C PRO A 92 -14.06 -3.28 0.14
N PRO A 93 -13.75 -4.57 -0.03
CA PRO A 93 -12.39 -5.01 -0.27
C PRO A 93 -11.76 -4.33 -1.49
N PHE A 94 -10.49 -3.94 -1.36
CA PHE A 94 -9.70 -3.22 -2.34
C PHE A 94 -9.64 -3.89 -3.72
N LEU A 95 -9.72 -5.21 -3.76
CA LEU A 95 -9.57 -5.97 -5.00
C LEU A 95 -10.87 -6.11 -5.79
N ASP A 96 -12.01 -5.75 -5.20
CA ASP A 96 -13.31 -5.75 -5.88
C ASP A 96 -13.51 -4.50 -6.76
N GLU A 97 -12.79 -3.41 -6.50
CA GLU A 97 -12.91 -2.13 -7.21
C GLU A 97 -11.59 -1.65 -7.84
N ASN A 98 -10.99 -2.44 -8.75
CA ASN A 98 -10.03 -1.89 -9.71
C ASN A 98 -10.77 -1.31 -10.92
N THR A 99 -11.52 -0.22 -10.73
CA THR A 99 -11.82 0.67 -11.85
C THR A 99 -10.64 1.64 -11.96
N PRO A 100 -9.91 1.67 -13.08
CA PRO A 100 -8.88 2.69 -13.28
C PRO A 100 -9.55 4.05 -13.11
N VAL A 101 -9.00 4.90 -12.25
CA VAL A 101 -9.33 6.33 -12.29
C VAL A 101 -8.86 6.79 -13.67
N GLU A 102 -9.79 6.95 -14.61
CA GLU A 102 -9.51 7.57 -15.90
C GLU A 102 -8.95 8.96 -15.58
N CYS A 103 -7.65 9.13 -15.78
CA CYS A 103 -7.04 10.44 -15.76
C CYS A 103 -7.77 11.28 -16.80
N LEU A 104 -8.63 12.20 -16.36
CA LEU A 104 -9.33 13.13 -17.23
C LEU A 104 -8.28 13.94 -17.99
N THR A 105 -8.01 13.55 -19.23
CA THR A 105 -7.25 14.36 -20.18
C THR A 105 -8.11 15.57 -20.50
N THR A 106 -7.75 16.73 -19.92
CA THR A 106 -8.27 18.00 -20.38
C THR A 106 -7.52 18.35 -21.67
N SER A 107 -8.26 18.32 -22.79
CA SER A 107 -7.83 18.78 -24.11
C SER A 107 -7.95 20.30 -24.23
#